data_AF-A0A2G2IAZ8-F1
#
_entry.id   AF-A0A2G2IAZ8-F1
#
_cell.length_a   1.000
_cell.length_b   1.000
_cell.length_c   1.000
_cell.angle_alpha   90.00
_cell.angle_beta   90.00
_cell.angle_gamma   90.00
#
_symmetry.space_group_name_H-M   'P 1'
#
loop_
_entity.id
_entity.type
_entity.pdbx_description
1 polymer ?
#
loop_
_entity_poly.entity_id
_entity_poly.type
_entity_poly.pdbx_seq_one_letter_code
_entity_poly.pdbx_strand_id
1 'polypeptide(L)'
;MISLDILNRFSGTVQFTAEIDCDENASRSIKIGLAVKWAIKTGADLGGAYLGGAYLGGAYLGGAYLGGADLRGAYLRGADLRGAYLGGADLRGAYLGGGVKIKSLLASAVRLNDQYQFFLWETECGHVITAGCRQMTIADYRAHIAAEYPGAAKGDETSDILDYFEARLKRTDPARAVRAELRKGVA
;
A
#
# COMPACT_ATOMS: atom_id res chain seq x y z
N MET A 1 3.79 18.30 -24.56
CA MET A 1 3.07 18.38 -23.27
C MET A 1 1.58 18.27 -23.53
N ILE A 2 0.90 17.49 -22.71
CA ILE A 2 -0.54 17.24 -22.75
C ILE A 2 -1.11 17.56 -21.38
N SER A 3 -2.22 18.29 -21.32
CA SER A 3 -2.92 18.53 -20.07
C SER A 3 -3.84 17.34 -19.73
N LEU A 4 -3.75 16.84 -18.50
CA LEU A 4 -4.60 15.77 -17.99
C LEU A 4 -5.23 16.17 -16.66
N ASP A 5 -6.56 16.17 -16.63
CA ASP A 5 -7.31 16.37 -15.39
C ASP A 5 -7.41 15.09 -14.57
N ILE A 6 -7.08 15.21 -13.30
CA ILE A 6 -7.40 14.25 -12.25
C ILE A 6 -8.69 14.71 -11.59
N LEU A 7 -9.71 13.85 -11.66
CA LEU A 7 -11.01 14.10 -11.04
C LEU A 7 -11.03 13.57 -9.61
N ASN A 8 -11.80 14.24 -8.76
CA ASN A 8 -12.21 13.70 -7.48
C ASN A 8 -13.36 12.71 -7.68
N ARG A 9 -13.25 11.50 -7.12
CA ARG A 9 -14.23 10.43 -7.28
C ARG A 9 -15.55 10.67 -6.55
N PHE A 10 -15.57 11.57 -5.56
CA PHE A 10 -16.76 11.86 -4.75
C PHE A 10 -17.55 13.04 -5.32
N SER A 11 -16.87 14.09 -5.78
CA SER A 11 -17.53 15.27 -6.38
C SER A 11 -17.65 15.20 -7.91
N GLY A 12 -16.82 14.41 -8.58
CA GLY A 12 -16.72 14.39 -10.05
C GLY A 12 -16.00 15.60 -10.65
N THR A 13 -15.52 16.53 -9.83
CA THR A 13 -14.86 17.76 -10.28
C THR A 13 -13.36 17.56 -10.49
N VAL A 14 -12.74 18.39 -11.32
CA VAL A 14 -11.27 18.44 -11.45
C VAL A 14 -10.68 18.91 -10.12
N GLN A 15 -9.75 18.12 -9.56
CA GLN A 15 -9.01 18.48 -8.34
C GLN A 15 -7.55 18.83 -8.63
N PHE A 16 -7.01 18.34 -9.75
CA PHE A 16 -5.64 18.65 -10.17
C PHE A 16 -5.54 18.52 -11.68
N THR A 17 -4.82 19.44 -12.32
CA THR A 17 -4.54 19.42 -13.76
C THR A 17 -3.05 19.29 -13.98
N ALA A 18 -2.67 18.33 -14.83
CA ALA A 18 -1.29 17.98 -15.11
C ALA A 18 -0.94 18.12 -16.61
N GLU A 19 -0.16 19.12 -16.99
CA GLU A 19 0.86 19.09 -18.09
C GLU A 19 1.92 17.94 -18.10
N ILE A 20 1.56 16.77 -18.60
CA ILE A 20 2.46 15.62 -18.72
C ILE A 20 3.21 15.62 -20.05
N ASP A 21 4.46 15.15 -20.03
CA ASP A 21 5.23 14.89 -21.26
C ASP A 21 5.17 13.40 -21.60
N CYS A 22 4.34 13.06 -22.60
CA CYS A 22 4.20 11.70 -23.12
C CYS A 22 3.65 11.69 -24.54
N ASP A 23 3.79 10.54 -25.20
CA ASP A 23 3.10 10.24 -26.45
C ASP A 23 1.57 10.43 -26.30
N GLU A 24 0.95 11.08 -27.28
CA GLU A 24 -0.50 11.28 -27.33
C GLU A 24 -1.27 9.95 -27.39
N ASN A 25 -0.66 8.89 -27.92
CA ASN A 25 -1.21 7.54 -28.00
C ASN A 25 -0.92 6.70 -26.76
N ALA A 26 -0.19 7.23 -25.77
CA ALA A 26 0.05 6.53 -24.52
C ALA A 26 -1.28 6.15 -23.86
N SER A 27 -1.32 4.95 -23.29
CA SER A 27 -2.52 4.45 -22.61
C SER A 27 -2.93 5.40 -21.47
N ARG A 28 -4.23 5.40 -21.15
CA ARG A 28 -4.75 6.16 -20.02
C ARG A 28 -4.02 5.83 -18.71
N SER A 29 -3.67 4.56 -18.49
CA SER A 29 -2.91 4.12 -17.31
C SER A 29 -1.55 4.79 -17.19
N ILE A 30 -0.82 4.95 -18.29
CA ILE A 30 0.48 5.63 -18.34
C ILE A 30 0.30 7.13 -18.06
N LYS A 31 -0.67 7.76 -18.73
CA LYS A 31 -0.96 9.19 -18.56
C LYS A 31 -1.32 9.53 -17.11
N ILE A 32 -2.21 8.75 -16.49
CA ILE A 32 -2.54 8.90 -15.05
C ILE A 32 -1.29 8.69 -14.19
N GLY A 33 -0.49 7.66 -14.48
CA GLY A 33 0.74 7.39 -13.74
C GLY A 33 1.74 8.56 -13.77
N LEU A 34 1.89 9.22 -14.92
CA LEU A 34 2.71 10.42 -15.06
C LEU A 34 2.13 11.62 -14.30
N ALA A 35 0.81 11.83 -14.40
CA ALA A 35 0.14 12.90 -13.68
C ALA A 35 0.25 12.73 -12.15
N VAL A 36 0.11 11.50 -11.64
CA VAL A 36 0.33 11.20 -10.22
C VAL A 36 1.77 11.52 -9.81
N LYS A 37 2.77 11.05 -10.55
CA LYS A 37 4.19 11.30 -10.23
C LYS A 37 4.49 12.79 -10.12
N TRP A 38 3.89 13.59 -10.99
CA TRP A 38 4.10 15.02 -10.93
C TRP A 38 3.26 15.70 -9.84
N ALA A 39 2.01 15.30 -9.62
CA ALA A 39 1.22 15.74 -8.48
C ALA A 39 1.97 15.52 -7.16
N ILE A 40 2.64 14.37 -6.99
CA ILE A 40 3.50 14.12 -5.82
C ILE A 40 4.68 15.08 -5.78
N LYS A 41 5.36 15.30 -6.91
CA LYS A 41 6.49 16.24 -7.00
C LYS A 41 6.10 17.68 -6.64
N THR A 42 4.87 18.10 -6.90
CA THR A 42 4.35 19.43 -6.55
C THR A 42 3.66 19.49 -5.19
N GLY A 43 3.58 18.38 -4.46
CA GLY A 43 2.90 18.31 -3.16
C GLY A 43 1.38 18.44 -3.25
N ALA A 44 0.78 18.11 -4.39
CA ALA A 44 -0.66 18.16 -4.58
C ALA A 44 -1.39 17.09 -3.75
N ASP A 45 -2.59 17.44 -3.28
CA ASP A 45 -3.48 16.50 -2.60
C ASP A 45 -4.22 15.63 -3.63
N LEU A 46 -4.01 14.32 -3.55
CA LEU A 46 -4.69 13.30 -4.36
C LEU A 46 -5.74 12.54 -3.55
N GLY A 47 -6.18 13.09 -2.42
CA GLY A 47 -7.30 12.60 -1.63
C GLY A 47 -8.55 12.48 -2.48
N GLY A 48 -9.17 11.30 -2.49
CA GLY A 48 -10.33 10.99 -3.31
C GLY A 48 -10.08 10.97 -4.82
N ALA A 49 -8.84 11.04 -5.30
CA ALA A 49 -8.57 11.08 -6.74
C ALA A 49 -9.01 9.80 -7.47
N TYR A 50 -9.47 9.95 -8.71
CA TYR A 50 -9.80 8.83 -9.60
C TYR A 50 -8.55 8.34 -10.36
N LEU A 51 -7.83 7.39 -9.76
CA LEU A 51 -6.52 6.89 -10.24
C LEU A 51 -6.57 5.41 -10.67
N GLY A 52 -7.76 4.90 -11.00
CA GLY A 52 -7.96 3.51 -11.37
C GLY A 52 -7.07 3.07 -12.54
N GLY A 53 -6.37 1.96 -12.38
CA GLY A 53 -5.47 1.39 -13.38
C GLY A 53 -4.16 2.16 -13.59
N ALA A 54 -3.83 3.13 -12.74
CA ALA A 54 -2.61 3.92 -12.89
C ALA A 54 -1.35 3.06 -12.94
N TYR A 55 -0.44 3.36 -13.87
CA TYR A 55 0.88 2.72 -13.92
C TYR A 55 1.86 3.44 -13.00
N LEU A 56 2.02 2.91 -11.79
CA LEU A 56 2.83 3.47 -10.70
C LEU A 56 4.04 2.58 -10.36
N GLY A 57 4.43 1.69 -11.27
CA GLY A 57 5.58 0.80 -11.06
C GLY A 57 6.85 1.61 -10.80
N GLY A 58 7.54 1.31 -9.69
CA GLY A 58 8.73 2.03 -9.25
C GLY A 58 8.52 3.50 -8.88
N ALA A 59 7.28 3.97 -8.75
CA ALA A 59 7.02 5.37 -8.43
C ALA A 59 7.41 5.71 -6.99
N TYR A 60 7.96 6.91 -6.78
CA TYR A 60 8.15 7.49 -5.46
C TYR A 60 6.82 8.12 -5.01
N LEU A 61 6.08 7.41 -4.15
CA LEU A 61 4.82 7.86 -3.56
C LEU A 61 4.99 8.15 -2.06
N GLY A 62 6.24 8.28 -1.58
CA GLY A 62 6.51 8.52 -0.18
C GLY A 62 5.90 9.85 0.26
N GLY A 63 5.16 9.84 1.37
CA GLY A 63 4.44 11.01 1.87
C GLY A 63 3.21 11.43 1.06
N ALA A 64 2.82 10.70 0.01
CA ALA A 64 1.70 11.06 -0.85
C ALA A 64 0.37 11.10 -0.10
N TYR A 65 -0.45 12.13 -0.35
CA TYR A 65 -1.82 12.21 0.14
C TYR A 65 -2.76 11.49 -0.83
N LEU A 66 -3.12 10.23 -0.52
CA LEU A 66 -3.95 9.35 -1.36
C LEU A 66 -5.19 8.85 -0.59
N GLY A 67 -5.59 9.52 0.49
CA GLY A 67 -6.70 9.10 1.34
C GLY A 67 -8.01 9.04 0.53
N GLY A 68 -8.73 7.93 0.57
CA GLY A 68 -9.96 7.76 -0.20
C GLY A 68 -9.79 7.61 -1.72
N ALA A 69 -8.56 7.70 -2.26
CA ALA A 69 -8.31 7.63 -3.69
C ALA A 69 -8.78 6.28 -4.28
N ASP A 70 -9.21 6.28 -5.53
CA ASP A 70 -9.46 5.07 -6.31
C ASP A 70 -8.16 4.61 -6.96
N LEU A 71 -7.54 3.56 -6.43
CA LEU A 71 -6.34 2.92 -6.98
C LEU A 71 -6.66 1.50 -7.49
N ARG A 72 -7.93 1.21 -7.82
CA ARG A 72 -8.34 -0.11 -8.28
C ARG A 72 -7.56 -0.51 -9.53
N GLY A 73 -6.99 -1.71 -9.53
CA GLY A 73 -6.19 -2.20 -10.65
C GLY A 73 -4.86 -1.45 -10.89
N ALA A 74 -4.46 -0.53 -10.01
CA ALA A 74 -3.20 0.19 -10.18
C ALA A 74 -1.99 -0.74 -10.11
N TYR A 75 -0.97 -0.45 -10.90
CA TYR A 75 0.28 -1.19 -10.91
C TYR A 75 1.28 -0.53 -9.98
N LEU A 76 1.49 -1.10 -8.79
CA LEU A 76 2.32 -0.57 -7.70
C LEU A 76 3.62 -1.36 -7.49
N ARG A 77 4.00 -2.22 -8.45
CA ARG A 77 5.23 -3.03 -8.32
C ARG A 77 6.44 -2.15 -8.06
N GLY A 78 7.08 -2.34 -6.90
CA GLY A 78 8.26 -1.58 -6.51
C GLY A 78 8.01 -0.10 -6.22
N ALA A 79 6.75 0.34 -6.12
CA ALA A 79 6.43 1.70 -5.69
C ALA A 79 6.85 1.91 -4.23
N ASP A 80 7.44 3.06 -3.95
CA ASP A 80 7.78 3.46 -2.59
C ASP A 80 6.56 4.14 -1.95
N LEU A 81 5.89 3.44 -1.04
CA LEU A 81 4.72 3.94 -0.31
C LEU A 81 5.06 4.45 1.10
N ARG A 82 6.35 4.66 1.44
CA ARG A 82 6.74 5.04 2.81
C ARG A 82 6.11 6.37 3.22
N GLY A 83 5.32 6.36 4.29
CA GLY A 83 4.60 7.55 4.77
C GLY A 83 3.44 8.01 3.87
N ALA A 84 3.06 7.22 2.85
CA ALA A 84 1.89 7.55 2.04
C ALA A 84 0.59 7.41 2.87
N TYR A 85 -0.26 8.41 2.80
CA TYR A 85 -1.58 8.40 3.43
C TYR A 85 -2.57 7.66 2.53
N LEU A 86 -2.84 6.38 2.84
CA LEU A 86 -3.77 5.52 2.10
C LEU A 86 -5.09 5.23 2.84
N GLY A 87 -5.38 5.99 3.90
CA GLY A 87 -6.60 5.80 4.68
C GLY A 87 -7.85 5.87 3.80
N GLY A 88 -8.63 4.78 3.74
CA GLY A 88 -9.84 4.68 2.92
C GLY A 88 -9.61 4.56 1.41
N ALA A 89 -8.36 4.46 0.94
CA ALA A 89 -8.08 4.24 -0.48
C ALA A 89 -8.59 2.87 -0.96
N ASP A 90 -9.13 2.82 -2.18
CA ASP A 90 -9.64 1.59 -2.79
C ASP A 90 -8.56 0.95 -3.67
N LEU A 91 -7.91 -0.09 -3.14
CA LEU A 91 -6.77 -0.77 -3.76
C LEU A 91 -7.15 -2.14 -4.37
N ARG A 92 -8.45 -2.41 -4.54
CA ARG A 92 -8.92 -3.70 -5.07
C ARG A 92 -8.33 -3.97 -6.46
N GLY A 93 -7.72 -5.13 -6.61
CA GLY A 93 -7.06 -5.56 -7.84
C GLY A 93 -5.75 -4.86 -8.15
N ALA A 94 -5.24 -3.98 -7.28
CA ALA A 94 -3.92 -3.39 -7.46
C ALA A 94 -2.81 -4.44 -7.30
N TYR A 95 -1.69 -4.23 -7.99
CA TYR A 95 -0.59 -5.18 -8.09
C TYR A 95 0.66 -4.67 -7.36
N LEU A 96 1.07 -5.34 -6.27
CA LEU A 96 2.26 -4.95 -5.50
C LEU A 96 3.58 -5.54 -6.04
N GLY A 97 3.51 -6.49 -6.96
CA GLY A 97 4.67 -7.27 -7.43
C GLY A 97 4.44 -8.77 -7.29
N GLY A 98 5.26 -9.58 -7.96
CA GLY A 98 5.18 -11.06 -7.87
C GLY A 98 3.86 -11.68 -8.36
N GLY A 99 3.02 -10.92 -9.07
CA GLY A 99 1.69 -11.36 -9.50
C GLY A 99 0.60 -11.28 -8.42
N VAL A 100 0.92 -10.77 -7.22
CA VAL A 100 -0.02 -10.74 -6.10
C VAL A 100 -1.03 -9.60 -6.24
N LYS A 101 -2.32 -9.92 -6.36
CA LYS A 101 -3.41 -8.94 -6.34
C LYS A 101 -3.86 -8.62 -4.92
N ILE A 102 -4.00 -7.33 -4.64
CA ILE A 102 -4.59 -6.83 -3.40
C ILE A 102 -6.11 -6.97 -3.46
N LYS A 103 -6.70 -7.47 -2.37
CA LYS A 103 -8.12 -7.34 -2.08
C LYS A 103 -8.40 -6.06 -1.28
N SER A 104 -7.63 -5.80 -0.23
CA SER A 104 -7.83 -4.62 0.61
C SER A 104 -6.58 -4.25 1.42
N LEU A 105 -6.53 -3.00 1.90
CA LEU A 105 -5.61 -2.57 2.96
C LEU A 105 -6.29 -2.81 4.31
N LEU A 106 -5.74 -3.69 5.15
CA LEU A 106 -6.33 -4.06 6.43
C LEU A 106 -5.87 -3.15 7.58
N ALA A 107 -4.59 -2.80 7.56
CA ALA A 107 -3.96 -1.92 8.52
C ALA A 107 -2.66 -1.32 7.96
N SER A 108 -2.26 -0.18 8.50
CA SER A 108 -0.92 0.37 8.33
C SER A 108 -0.40 0.82 9.70
N ALA A 109 0.91 0.85 9.85
CA ALA A 109 1.59 1.29 11.07
C ALA A 109 2.97 1.86 10.74
N VAL A 110 3.46 2.74 11.60
CA VAL A 110 4.77 3.40 11.45
C VAL A 110 5.63 3.00 12.64
N ARG A 111 6.87 2.58 12.36
CA ARG A 111 7.87 2.38 13.41
C ARG A 111 8.38 3.73 13.89
N LEU A 112 8.34 3.98 15.19
CA LEU A 112 8.57 5.31 15.77
C LEU A 112 10.04 5.72 15.64
N ASN A 113 10.96 4.77 15.80
CA ASN A 113 12.40 5.03 15.76
C ASN A 113 12.87 5.74 14.48
N ASP A 114 12.42 5.27 13.31
CA ASP A 114 12.92 5.69 12.00
C ASP A 114 11.81 6.07 11.01
N GLN A 115 10.57 6.19 11.51
CA GLN A 115 9.39 6.52 10.73
C GLN A 115 9.13 5.53 9.57
N TYR A 116 9.62 4.29 9.69
CA TYR A 116 9.47 3.30 8.63
C TYR A 116 8.04 2.77 8.58
N GLN A 117 7.44 2.87 7.40
CA GLN A 117 6.03 2.51 7.17
C GLN A 117 5.86 1.01 6.87
N PHE A 118 4.82 0.45 7.47
CA PHE A 118 4.34 -0.90 7.26
C PHE A 118 2.90 -0.87 6.75
N PHE A 119 2.58 -1.79 5.84
CA PHE A 119 1.22 -2.03 5.37
C PHE A 119 0.90 -3.51 5.45
N LEU A 120 -0.27 -3.83 5.98
CA LEU A 120 -0.85 -5.16 6.00
C LEU A 120 -1.93 -5.26 4.92
N TRP A 121 -1.67 -6.08 3.93
CA TRP A 121 -2.56 -6.32 2.79
C TRP A 121 -3.31 -7.61 2.95
N GLU A 122 -4.59 -7.58 2.62
CA GLU A 122 -5.32 -8.77 2.20
C GLU A 122 -5.08 -8.98 0.71
N THR A 123 -4.70 -10.20 0.31
CA THR A 123 -4.44 -10.56 -1.08
C THR A 123 -5.23 -11.80 -1.47
N GLU A 124 -5.17 -12.18 -2.74
CA GLU A 124 -5.75 -13.45 -3.20
C GLU A 124 -5.05 -14.69 -2.62
N CYS A 125 -3.77 -14.57 -2.22
CA CYS A 125 -2.96 -15.68 -1.70
C CYS A 125 -2.80 -15.65 -0.17
N GLY A 126 -3.47 -14.74 0.54
CA GLY A 126 -3.38 -14.60 1.99
C GLY A 126 -3.04 -13.18 2.43
N HIS A 127 -2.28 -13.06 3.51
CA HIS A 127 -1.91 -11.75 4.07
C HIS A 127 -0.43 -11.48 3.86
N VAL A 128 -0.11 -10.28 3.38
CA VAL A 128 1.26 -9.87 3.09
C VAL A 128 1.53 -8.55 3.79
N ILE A 129 2.70 -8.44 4.43
CA ILE A 129 3.24 -7.18 4.89
C ILE A 129 4.16 -6.63 3.81
N THR A 130 4.01 -5.35 3.50
CA THR A 130 5.05 -4.61 2.77
C THR A 130 5.72 -3.60 3.68
N ALA A 131 7.05 -3.64 3.69
CA ALA A 131 7.90 -2.67 4.37
C ALA A 131 9.11 -2.39 3.45
N GLY A 132 9.07 -1.24 2.78
CA GLY A 132 9.97 -0.94 1.65
C GLY A 132 9.86 -1.99 0.55
N CYS A 133 11.00 -2.53 0.11
CA CYS A 133 11.04 -3.56 -0.94
C CYS A 133 10.67 -4.97 -0.45
N ARG A 134 10.51 -5.18 0.87
CA ARG A 134 10.18 -6.51 1.42
C ARG A 134 8.68 -6.76 1.31
N GLN A 135 8.34 -7.95 0.83
CA GLN A 135 6.98 -8.49 0.80
C GLN A 135 7.02 -9.85 1.47
N MET A 136 6.50 -9.94 2.69
CA MET A 136 6.68 -11.10 3.55
C MET A 136 5.40 -11.40 4.32
N THR A 137 5.19 -12.66 4.71
CA THR A 137 4.14 -12.98 5.68
C THR A 137 4.51 -12.46 7.07
N ILE A 138 3.56 -12.41 8.01
CA ILE A 138 3.85 -12.07 9.40
C ILE A 138 4.91 -13.01 9.99
N ALA A 139 4.78 -14.32 9.73
CA ALA A 139 5.72 -15.33 10.23
C ALA A 139 7.13 -15.13 9.68
N ASP A 140 7.25 -14.89 8.36
CA ASP A 140 8.56 -14.63 7.74
C ASP A 140 9.18 -13.34 8.26
N TYR A 141 8.36 -12.32 8.52
CA TYR A 141 8.85 -11.06 9.09
C TYR A 141 9.38 -11.26 10.52
N ARG A 142 8.69 -12.09 11.34
CA ARG A 142 9.18 -12.47 12.69
C ARG A 142 10.52 -13.21 12.62
N ALA A 143 10.67 -14.14 11.68
CA ALA A 143 11.94 -14.84 11.49
C ALA A 143 13.06 -13.87 11.06
N HIS A 144 12.75 -12.92 10.17
CA HIS A 144 13.69 -11.91 9.71
C HIS A 144 14.20 -11.00 10.84
N ILE A 145 13.31 -10.49 11.70
CA ILE A 145 13.73 -9.62 12.82
C ILE A 145 14.58 -10.38 13.84
N ALA A 146 14.27 -11.65 14.11
CA ALA A 146 15.03 -12.48 15.04
C ALA A 146 16.46 -12.74 14.54
N ALA A 147 16.63 -12.87 13.22
CA ALA A 147 17.94 -13.07 12.60
C ALA A 147 18.76 -11.78 12.50
N GLU A 148 18.14 -10.66 12.09
CA GLU A 148 18.87 -9.44 11.74
C GLU A 148 19.03 -8.47 12.91
N TYR A 149 18.09 -8.46 13.86
CA TYR A 149 18.00 -7.42 14.90
C TYR A 149 17.80 -7.99 16.32
N PRO A 150 18.61 -8.97 16.76
CA PRO A 150 18.44 -9.56 18.09
C PRO A 150 18.66 -8.51 19.20
N GLY A 151 17.64 -8.28 20.03
CA GLY A 151 17.71 -7.37 21.18
C GLY A 151 17.83 -5.87 20.83
N ALA A 152 17.50 -5.48 19.61
CA ALA A 152 17.51 -4.07 19.21
C ALA A 152 16.13 -3.44 19.40
N ALA A 153 16.08 -2.19 19.88
CA ALA A 153 14.83 -1.44 20.07
C ALA A 153 13.96 -1.39 18.78
N LYS A 154 14.59 -1.31 17.60
CA LYS A 154 13.87 -1.38 16.32
C LYS A 154 13.19 -2.74 16.07
N GLY A 155 13.76 -3.83 16.58
CA GLY A 155 13.20 -5.17 16.52
C GLY A 155 11.99 -5.31 17.44
N ASP A 156 12.06 -4.71 18.64
CA ASP A 156 10.95 -4.67 19.59
C ASP A 156 9.78 -3.86 19.03
N GLU A 157 10.01 -2.63 18.55
CA GLU A 157 8.95 -1.82 17.92
C GLU A 157 8.35 -2.50 16.67
N THR A 158 9.18 -3.22 15.91
CA THR A 158 8.68 -3.99 14.77
C THR A 158 7.79 -5.14 15.25
N SER A 159 8.14 -5.80 16.35
CA SER A 159 7.31 -6.86 16.94
C SER A 159 5.96 -6.33 17.40
N ASP A 160 5.91 -5.15 18.02
CA ASP A 160 4.66 -4.49 18.42
C ASP A 160 3.74 -4.20 17.22
N ILE A 161 4.32 -3.77 16.09
CA ILE A 161 3.59 -3.58 14.84
C ILE A 161 3.01 -4.90 14.32
N LEU A 162 3.78 -5.99 14.38
CA LEU A 162 3.31 -7.31 13.95
C LEU A 162 2.19 -7.83 14.86
N ASP A 163 2.25 -7.58 16.16
CA ASP A 163 1.21 -7.92 17.13
C ASP A 163 -0.09 -7.14 16.85
N TYR A 164 0.02 -5.84 16.56
CA TYR A 164 -1.11 -5.03 16.11
C TYR A 164 -1.75 -5.59 14.84
N PHE A 165 -0.95 -6.00 13.85
CA PHE A 165 -1.43 -6.62 12.62
C PHE A 165 -2.13 -7.95 12.87
N GLU A 166 -1.57 -8.83 13.70
CA GLU A 166 -2.22 -10.09 14.07
C GLU A 166 -3.56 -9.86 14.79
N ALA A 167 -3.61 -8.90 15.72
CA ALA A 167 -4.84 -8.53 16.40
C ALA A 167 -5.91 -8.02 15.41
N ARG A 168 -5.50 -7.26 14.39
CA ARG A 168 -6.40 -6.82 13.31
C ARG A 168 -6.97 -8.01 12.52
N LEU A 169 -6.13 -8.99 12.18
CA LEU A 169 -6.55 -10.19 11.45
C LEU A 169 -7.56 -11.03 12.23
N LYS A 170 -7.38 -11.18 13.55
CA LYS A 170 -8.33 -11.90 14.41
C LYS A 170 -9.71 -11.24 14.44
N ARG A 171 -9.77 -9.90 14.35
CA ARG A 171 -11.04 -9.14 14.31
C ARG A 171 -11.75 -9.26 12.96
N THR A 172 -11.01 -9.38 11.85
CA THR A 172 -11.61 -9.47 10.52
C THR A 172 -12.04 -10.89 10.15
N ASP A 173 -11.48 -11.94 10.78
CA ASP A 173 -11.87 -13.33 10.56
C ASP A 173 -11.74 -14.17 11.85
N PRO A 174 -12.74 -14.11 12.75
CA PRO A 174 -12.71 -14.84 14.02
C PRO A 174 -12.73 -16.36 13.83
N ALA A 175 -13.32 -16.88 12.74
CA ALA A 175 -13.36 -18.31 12.46
C ALA A 175 -11.97 -18.89 12.14
N ARG A 176 -11.11 -18.11 11.47
CA ARG A 176 -9.71 -18.48 11.23
C ARG A 176 -8.87 -18.48 12.51
N ALA A 177 -9.13 -17.56 13.44
CA ALA A 177 -8.43 -17.55 14.74
C ALA A 177 -8.68 -18.85 15.52
N VAL A 178 -9.93 -19.29 15.58
CA VAL A 178 -10.33 -20.56 16.21
C VAL A 178 -9.66 -21.76 15.53
N ARG A 179 -9.62 -21.81 14.19
CA ARG A 179 -8.94 -22.90 13.45
C ARG A 179 -7.43 -22.93 13.67
N ALA A 180 -6.79 -21.78 13.88
CA ALA A 180 -5.35 -21.70 14.16
C ALA A 180 -5.01 -22.15 15.59
N GLU A 181 -5.84 -21.83 16.58
CA GLU A 181 -5.68 -22.29 17.96
C GLU A 181 -5.90 -23.80 18.08
N LEU A 182 -6.92 -24.34 17.40
CA LEU A 182 -7.16 -25.78 17.34
C LEU A 182 -5.99 -26.56 16.72
N ARG A 183 -5.20 -25.95 15.83
CA ARG A 183 -3.99 -26.58 15.27
C ARG A 183 -2.79 -26.53 16.22
N LYS A 184 -2.73 -25.56 17.14
CA LYS A 184 -1.65 -25.45 18.14
C LYS A 184 -1.85 -26.39 19.32
N GLY A 185 -3.09 -26.82 19.60
CA GLY A 185 -3.42 -27.75 20.68
C GLY A 185 -3.35 -29.25 20.32
N VAL A 186 -2.84 -29.60 19.14
CA VAL A 186 -2.71 -31.00 18.65
C VAL A 186 -1.23 -31.37 18.44
N ALA A 187 -0.31 -30.75 19.18
CA ALA A 187 1.11 -31.08 19.20
C ALA A 187 1.50 -31.68 20.56
#